data_AF-A0AAV8ZHI4-F1
#
_entry.id   AF-A0AAV8ZHI4-F1
#
_cell.length_a   1.000
_cell.length_b   1.000
_cell.length_c   1.000
_cell.angle_alpha   90.00
_cell.angle_beta   90.00
_cell.angle_gamma   90.00
#
_symmetry.space_group_name_H-M   'P 1'
#
loop_
_entity.id
_entity.type
_entity.pdbx_description
1 polymer ?
#
loop_
_entity_poly.entity_id
_entity_poly.type
_entity_poly.pdbx_seq_one_letter_code
_entity_poly.pdbx_strand_id
1 'polypeptide(L)'
;MDVLGGMMILTHDLKHHYASKYLKSKKTIIYFFSSSTADNGEFLDALKQFYEENRKRKVGMEIIYVSSDSSEDEFQEYFKQQGPWIAIPFKASMCDELRWMYDITYLPQLVVVKKSDGSIISKRGKEELEKLGINVLVTWMTD
;
A
#
# COMPACT_ATOMS: atom_id res chain seq x y z
N MET A 1 -1.75 9.95 15.81
CA MET A 1 -2.38 8.66 16.19
C MET A 1 -1.61 7.57 15.47
N ASP A 2 -1.22 6.48 16.15
CA ASP A 2 -0.73 5.29 15.44
C ASP A 2 -1.93 4.60 14.81
N VAL A 3 -2.26 5.02 13.58
CA VAL A 3 -3.45 4.55 12.84
C VAL A 3 -3.43 3.04 12.66
N LEU A 4 -2.28 2.36 12.79
CA LEU A 4 -2.17 0.91 12.56
C LEU A 4 -1.85 0.11 13.83
N GLY A 5 -1.66 0.75 14.99
CA GLY A 5 -1.03 0.13 16.18
C GLY A 5 -1.70 -1.13 16.74
N GLY A 6 -3.02 -1.27 16.56
CA GLY A 6 -3.81 -2.43 17.00
C GLY A 6 -4.24 -3.37 15.87
N MET A 7 -3.83 -3.12 14.63
CA MET A 7 -4.43 -3.75 13.46
C MET A 7 -3.74 -5.03 13.05
N MET A 8 -4.54 -5.94 12.50
CA MET A 8 -4.02 -7.11 11.79
C MET A 8 -3.79 -6.75 10.33
N ILE A 9 -2.64 -7.19 9.82
CA ILE A 9 -2.33 -7.17 8.39
C ILE A 9 -2.19 -8.61 7.89
N LEU A 10 -2.34 -8.76 6.59
CA LEU A 10 -2.18 -10.01 5.87
C LEU A 10 -0.90 -9.93 5.03
N THR A 11 0.03 -10.86 5.23
CA THR A 11 1.21 -10.99 4.37
C THR A 11 0.86 -11.70 3.08
N HIS A 12 1.75 -11.63 2.09
CA HIS A 12 1.55 -12.26 0.77
C HIS A 12 1.37 -13.80 0.84
N ASP A 13 1.80 -14.46 1.92
CA ASP A 13 1.51 -15.88 2.19
C ASP A 13 0.21 -16.10 3.00
N LEU A 14 -0.65 -15.08 3.06
CA LEU A 14 -1.95 -15.06 3.74
C LEU A 14 -1.86 -15.28 5.26
N LYS A 15 -0.71 -14.96 5.88
CA LYS A 15 -0.57 -15.00 7.33
C LYS A 15 -0.92 -13.66 7.98
N HIS A 16 -1.52 -13.78 9.16
CA HIS A 16 -1.95 -12.64 9.95
C HIS A 16 -0.85 -12.19 10.91
N HIS A 17 -0.56 -10.89 10.92
CA HIS A 17 0.40 -10.28 11.84
C HIS A 17 -0.12 -8.96 12.40
N TYR A 18 0.28 -8.61 13.63
CA TYR A 18 0.07 -7.26 14.14
C TYR A 18 0.93 -6.25 13.36
N ALA A 19 0.28 -5.20 12.85
CA ALA A 19 0.94 -4.16 12.06
C ALA A 19 2.06 -3.47 12.87
N SER A 20 1.84 -3.22 14.16
CA SER A 20 2.83 -2.62 15.06
C SER A 20 4.16 -3.40 15.12
N LYS A 21 4.10 -4.73 15.05
CA LYS A 21 5.28 -5.60 15.00
C LYS A 21 5.91 -5.60 13.60
N TYR A 22 5.10 -5.76 12.56
CA TYR A 22 5.58 -5.92 11.19
C TYR A 22 6.19 -4.62 10.63
N LEU A 23 5.59 -3.48 10.95
CA LEU A 23 5.96 -2.18 10.41
C LEU A 23 6.99 -1.43 11.27
N LYS A 24 7.54 -2.05 12.32
CA LYS A 24 8.36 -1.36 13.35
C LYS A 24 9.49 -0.51 12.76
N SER A 25 10.21 -1.02 11.75
CA SER A 25 11.34 -0.34 11.11
C SER A 25 10.97 0.51 9.88
N LYS A 26 9.69 0.58 9.52
CA LYS A 26 9.22 1.34 8.36
C LYS A 26 9.02 2.82 8.73
N LYS A 27 9.31 3.70 7.78
CA LYS A 27 9.15 5.16 7.93
C LYS A 27 7.98 5.71 7.12
N THR A 28 7.72 5.12 5.95
CA THR A 28 6.67 5.54 5.03
C THR A 28 5.72 4.38 4.77
N ILE A 29 4.42 4.66 4.77
CA ILE A 29 3.37 3.71 4.38
C ILE A 29 2.74 4.20 3.08
N ILE A 30 2.54 3.27 2.15
CA ILE A 30 1.89 3.52 0.87
C ILE A 30 0.62 2.68 0.84
N TYR A 31 -0.54 3.30 0.99
CA TYR A 31 -1.81 2.63 0.81
C TYR A 31 -2.12 2.50 -0.67
N PHE A 32 -2.25 1.26 -1.13
CA PHE A 32 -2.61 0.93 -2.49
C PHE A 32 -4.08 0.53 -2.54
N PHE A 33 -4.93 1.45 -2.98
CA PHE A 33 -6.36 1.21 -3.18
C PHE A 33 -6.56 0.71 -4.61
N SER A 34 -7.06 -0.51 -4.78
CA SER A 34 -7.35 -1.09 -6.10
C SER A 34 -8.39 -2.21 -6.01
N SER A 35 -8.74 -2.77 -7.16
CA SER A 35 -9.44 -4.04 -7.34
C SER A 35 -8.83 -4.79 -8.53
N SER A 36 -9.10 -6.08 -8.61
CA SER A 36 -8.74 -6.95 -9.74
C SER A 36 -9.21 -6.43 -11.10
N THR A 37 -10.31 -5.67 -11.14
CA THR A 37 -10.89 -5.10 -12.36
C THR A 37 -10.35 -3.71 -12.72
N ALA A 38 -9.66 -3.03 -11.80
CA ALA A 38 -9.22 -1.64 -11.98
C ALA A 38 -7.81 -1.53 -12.56
N ASP A 39 -6.99 -2.58 -12.45
CA ASP A 39 -5.59 -2.56 -12.85
C ASP A 39 -5.38 -3.26 -14.19
N ASN A 40 -4.74 -2.55 -15.14
CA ASN A 40 -4.41 -3.06 -16.47
C ASN A 40 -3.04 -3.77 -16.53
N GLY A 41 -2.32 -3.87 -15.40
CA GLY A 41 -1.06 -4.59 -15.25
C GLY A 41 0.19 -3.72 -15.42
N GLU A 42 0.17 -2.74 -16.32
CA GLU A 42 1.33 -1.84 -16.55
C GLU A 42 1.71 -1.08 -15.27
N PHE A 43 0.70 -0.56 -14.56
CA PHE A 43 0.90 0.12 -13.30
C PHE A 43 1.42 -0.83 -12.22
N LEU A 44 0.88 -2.05 -12.13
CA LEU A 44 1.34 -3.06 -11.18
C LEU A 44 2.81 -3.40 -11.36
N ASP A 45 3.27 -3.52 -12.61
CA ASP A 45 4.67 -3.82 -12.92
C ASP A 45 5.60 -2.68 -12.51
N ALA A 46 5.20 -1.42 -12.77
CA ALA A 46 5.93 -0.26 -12.27
C ALA A 46 5.99 -0.25 -10.73
N LEU A 47 4.90 -0.60 -10.05
CA LEU A 47 4.82 -0.66 -8.59
C LEU A 47 5.70 -1.78 -8.01
N LYS A 48 5.75 -2.94 -8.67
CA LYS A 48 6.67 -4.05 -8.33
C LYS A 48 8.14 -3.62 -8.44
N GLN A 49 8.52 -2.97 -9.53
CA GLN A 49 9.89 -2.46 -9.74
C GLN A 49 10.27 -1.44 -8.67
N PHE A 50 9.37 -0.50 -8.36
CA PHE A 50 9.55 0.46 -7.28
C PHE A 50 9.78 -0.24 -5.93
N TYR A 51 8.95 -1.23 -5.60
CA TYR A 51 9.03 -1.93 -4.32
C TYR A 51 10.32 -2.74 -4.19
N GLU A 52 10.78 -3.35 -5.29
CA GLU A 52 12.08 -4.04 -5.35
C GLU A 52 13.24 -3.09 -5.05
N GLU A 53 13.27 -1.91 -5.68
CA GLU A 53 14.29 -0.90 -5.45
C GLU A 53 14.25 -0.31 -4.03
N ASN A 54 13.05 -0.06 -3.49
CA ASN A 54 12.85 0.32 -2.08
C ASN A 54 13.53 -0.68 -1.13
N ARG A 55 13.33 -1.99 -1.38
CA ARG A 55 13.92 -3.06 -0.55
C ARG A 55 15.43 -3.15 -0.72
N LYS A 56 15.94 -3.11 -1.94
CA LYS A 56 17.39 -3.15 -2.23
C LYS A 56 18.13 -2.02 -1.54
N ARG A 57 17.59 -0.81 -1.63
CA ARG A 57 18.18 0.42 -1.04
C ARG A 57 17.86 0.60 0.44
N LYS A 58 17.03 -0.28 1.02
CA LYS A 58 16.57 -0.22 2.42
C LYS A 58 15.97 1.14 2.78
N VAL A 59 15.19 1.73 1.87
CA VAL A 59 14.59 3.07 2.08
C VAL A 59 13.55 3.05 3.20
N GLY A 60 12.94 1.90 3.46
CA GLY A 60 12.07 1.69 4.62
C GLY A 60 10.60 2.07 4.34
N MET A 61 10.18 2.02 3.08
CA MET A 61 8.76 2.14 2.72
C MET A 61 8.08 0.77 2.77
N GLU A 62 6.77 0.75 3.02
CA GLU A 62 5.94 -0.44 2.93
C GLU A 62 4.65 -0.14 2.18
N ILE A 63 4.26 -1.06 1.30
CA ILE A 63 2.98 -0.98 0.59
C ILE A 63 1.95 -1.78 1.39
N ILE A 64 0.76 -1.22 1.55
CA ILE A 64 -0.39 -1.88 2.16
C ILE A 64 -1.53 -1.87 1.14
N TYR A 65 -1.85 -3.04 0.60
CA TYR A 65 -2.98 -3.22 -0.30
C TYR A 65 -4.31 -3.10 0.45
N VAL A 66 -5.22 -2.28 -0.08
CA VAL A 66 -6.58 -2.08 0.42
C VAL A 66 -7.54 -2.42 -0.70
N SER A 67 -8.07 -3.63 -0.66
CA SER A 67 -8.89 -4.20 -1.73
C SER A 67 -10.30 -3.65 -1.76
N SER A 68 -10.73 -3.27 -2.96
CA SER A 68 -12.11 -2.90 -3.33
C SER A 68 -12.80 -4.00 -4.15
N ASP A 69 -12.26 -5.23 -4.11
CA ASP A 69 -12.86 -6.39 -4.74
C ASP A 69 -14.20 -6.75 -4.09
N SER A 70 -15.09 -7.40 -4.84
CA SER A 70 -16.43 -7.75 -4.36
C SER A 70 -16.43 -9.05 -3.57
N SER A 71 -15.47 -9.93 -3.85
CA SER A 71 -15.31 -11.24 -3.21
C SER A 71 -13.90 -11.46 -2.64
N GLU A 72 -13.81 -12.38 -1.69
CA GLU A 72 -12.53 -12.76 -1.09
C GLU A 72 -11.64 -13.52 -2.09
N ASP A 73 -12.24 -14.30 -2.99
CA ASP A 73 -11.51 -15.03 -4.03
C ASP A 73 -10.82 -14.07 -5.00
N GLU A 74 -11.54 -13.06 -5.52
CA GLU A 74 -10.96 -11.99 -6.36
C GLU A 74 -9.82 -11.28 -5.63
N PHE A 75 -10.05 -10.93 -4.36
CA PHE A 75 -9.02 -10.31 -3.51
C PHE A 75 -7.76 -11.19 -3.42
N GLN A 76 -7.91 -12.46 -3.08
CA GLN A 76 -6.77 -13.36 -2.88
C GLN A 76 -6.05 -13.67 -4.19
N GLU A 77 -6.79 -13.89 -5.29
CA GLU A 77 -6.21 -14.16 -6.60
C GLU A 77 -5.42 -12.97 -7.13
N TYR A 78 -5.96 -11.76 -7.01
CA TYR A 78 -5.26 -10.56 -7.44
C TYR A 78 -4.09 -10.23 -6.49
N PHE A 79 -4.26 -10.35 -5.17
CA PHE A 79 -3.18 -10.11 -4.22
C PHE A 79 -1.97 -11.05 -4.44
N LYS A 80 -2.20 -12.32 -4.81
CA LYS A 80 -1.13 -13.27 -5.18
C LYS A 80 -0.32 -12.85 -6.41
N GLN A 81 -0.89 -12.04 -7.30
CA GLN A 81 -0.23 -11.53 -8.50
C GLN A 81 0.58 -10.25 -8.23
N GLN A 82 0.38 -9.63 -7.07
CA GLN A 82 1.03 -8.39 -6.69
C GLN A 82 2.47 -8.63 -6.19
N GLY A 83 3.15 -7.56 -5.75
CA GLY A 83 4.45 -7.69 -5.11
C GLY A 83 4.35 -8.26 -3.68
N PRO A 84 5.48 -8.68 -3.07
CA PRO A 84 5.50 -9.28 -1.73
C PRO A 84 5.37 -8.22 -0.62
N TRP A 85 4.36 -7.37 -0.75
CA TRP A 85 3.90 -6.42 0.25
C TRP A 85 2.74 -7.04 1.07
N ILE A 86 2.15 -6.24 1.94
CA ILE A 86 1.08 -6.68 2.85
C ILE A 86 -0.27 -6.10 2.40
N ALA A 87 -1.35 -6.61 2.98
CA ALA A 87 -2.71 -6.13 2.75
C ALA A 87 -3.45 -5.91 4.08
N ILE A 88 -4.48 -5.07 4.04
CA ILE A 88 -5.53 -5.11 5.07
C ILE A 88 -6.41 -6.34 4.79
N PRO A 89 -6.77 -7.14 5.81
CA PRO A 89 -7.67 -8.27 5.63
C PRO A 89 -8.97 -7.87 4.93
N PHE A 90 -9.44 -8.74 4.04
CA PHE A 90 -10.63 -8.49 3.24
C PHE A 90 -11.84 -8.13 4.13
N LYS A 91 -12.58 -7.07 3.77
CA LYS A 91 -13.74 -6.55 4.50
C LYS A 91 -13.50 -6.18 5.99
N ALA A 92 -12.25 -5.98 6.42
CA ALA A 92 -12.02 -5.30 7.70
C ALA A 92 -12.62 -3.89 7.66
N SER A 93 -13.21 -3.40 8.77
CA SER A 93 -13.79 -2.05 8.86
C SER A 93 -12.80 -0.96 8.41
N MET A 94 -11.52 -1.22 8.64
CA MET A 94 -10.41 -0.38 8.26
C MET A 94 -10.33 -0.08 6.76
N CYS A 95 -10.77 -0.99 5.89
CA CYS A 95 -10.78 -0.72 4.46
C CYS A 95 -11.64 0.50 4.14
N ASP A 96 -12.81 0.62 4.76
CA ASP A 96 -13.74 1.73 4.54
C ASP A 96 -13.31 2.98 5.29
N GLU A 97 -12.79 2.83 6.51
CA GLU A 97 -12.23 3.95 7.28
C GLU A 97 -11.07 4.63 6.53
N LEU A 98 -10.15 3.85 5.93
CA LEU A 98 -9.03 4.38 5.16
C LEU A 98 -9.51 5.07 3.88
N ARG A 99 -10.49 4.50 3.17
CA ARG A 99 -11.07 5.13 1.98
C ARG A 99 -11.69 6.49 2.30
N TRP A 100 -12.47 6.54 3.38
CA TRP A 100 -13.10 7.76 3.82
C TRP A 100 -12.07 8.79 4.31
N MET A 101 -11.12 8.36 5.14
CA MET A 101 -10.06 9.22 5.67
C MET A 101 -9.22 9.88 4.58
N TYR A 102 -8.90 9.15 3.52
CA TYR A 102 -8.06 9.65 2.44
C TYR A 102 -8.83 10.21 1.25
N ASP A 103 -10.17 10.21 1.29
CA ASP A 103 -11.03 10.70 0.21
C ASP A 103 -10.73 10.01 -1.12
N ILE A 104 -10.78 8.67 -1.09
CA ILE A 104 -10.52 7.83 -2.27
C ILE A 104 -11.73 7.89 -3.20
N THR A 105 -11.53 8.44 -4.39
CA THR A 105 -12.61 8.73 -5.35
C THR A 105 -12.46 7.99 -6.69
N TYR A 106 -11.31 7.38 -6.94
CA TYR A 106 -11.03 6.56 -8.12
C TYR A 106 -10.04 5.45 -7.79
N LEU A 107 -9.98 4.43 -8.66
CA LEU A 107 -9.06 3.31 -8.54
C LEU A 107 -8.33 3.07 -9.88
N PRO A 108 -7.08 2.61 -9.86
CA PRO A 108 -6.22 2.49 -8.68
C PRO A 108 -5.71 3.84 -8.18
N GLN A 109 -5.50 3.97 -6.87
CA GLN A 109 -4.93 5.17 -6.23
C GLN A 109 -3.87 4.80 -5.19
N LEU A 110 -2.78 5.58 -5.11
CA LEU A 110 -1.75 5.47 -4.08
C LEU A 110 -1.77 6.69 -3.17
N VAL A 111 -1.87 6.44 -1.86
CA VAL A 111 -1.71 7.46 -0.84
C VAL A 111 -0.48 7.15 -0.01
N VAL A 112 0.44 8.10 0.05
CA VAL A 112 1.74 7.98 0.70
C VAL A 112 1.72 8.81 1.96
N VAL A 113 2.05 8.21 3.10
CA VAL A 113 2.01 8.87 4.41
C VAL A 113 3.25 8.58 5.24
N LYS A 114 3.58 9.50 6.14
CA LYS A 114 4.56 9.26 7.19
C LYS A 114 3.95 8.29 8.21
N LYS A 115 4.66 7.21 8.52
CA LYS A 115 4.19 6.22 9.50
C LYS A 115 4.09 6.82 10.91
N SER A 116 4.94 7.78 11.25
CA SER A 116 5.05 8.35 12.60
C SER A 116 3.76 8.98 13.11
N ASP A 117 3.05 9.70 12.23
CA ASP A 117 1.88 10.50 12.60
C ASP A 117 0.70 10.38 11.62
N GLY A 118 0.89 9.69 10.48
CA GLY A 118 -0.12 9.58 9.41
C GLY A 118 -0.18 10.80 8.50
N SER A 119 0.77 11.75 8.61
CA SER A 119 0.78 12.92 7.75
C SER A 119 0.98 12.53 6.28
N ILE A 120 0.17 13.15 5.41
CA ILE A 120 0.16 12.85 3.99
C ILE A 120 1.41 13.45 3.34
N ILE A 121 2.17 12.59 2.65
CA ILE A 121 3.26 12.97 1.76
C ILE A 121 2.70 13.24 0.36
N SER A 122 1.86 12.34 -0.15
CA SER A 122 1.19 12.52 -1.44
C SER A 122 -0.12 11.73 -1.51
N LYS A 123 -1.15 12.31 -2.14
CA LYS A 123 -2.38 11.60 -2.57
C LYS A 123 -2.34 11.19 -4.05
N ARG A 124 -1.25 11.53 -4.74
CA ARG A 124 -1.04 11.38 -6.19
C ARG A 124 0.08 10.40 -6.49
N GLY A 125 0.21 9.37 -5.64
CA GLY A 125 1.38 8.51 -5.67
C GLY A 125 1.46 7.69 -6.96
N LYS A 126 0.32 7.37 -7.59
CA LYS A 126 0.27 6.68 -8.88
C LYS A 126 0.88 7.56 -9.97
N GLU A 127 0.41 8.79 -10.09
CA GLU A 127 0.87 9.73 -11.12
C GLU A 127 2.35 10.10 -10.92
N GLU A 128 2.79 10.24 -9.67
CA GLU A 128 4.19 10.49 -9.34
C GLU A 128 5.09 9.31 -9.71
N LEU A 129 4.66 8.08 -9.42
CA LEU A 129 5.39 6.87 -9.82
C LEU A 129 5.47 6.75 -11.34
N GLU A 130 4.37 6.96 -12.07
CA GLU A 130 4.35 6.91 -13.53
C GLU A 130 5.28 7.98 -14.14
N LYS A 131 5.29 9.19 -13.57
CA LYS A 131 6.09 10.31 -14.08
C LYS A 131 7.59 10.20 -13.74
N LEU A 132 7.92 9.77 -12.53
CA LEU A 132 9.29 9.82 -12.00
C LEU A 132 9.98 8.45 -12.01
N GLY A 133 9.22 7.37 -12.20
CA GLY A 133 9.70 6.01 -12.03
C GLY A 133 10.36 5.81 -10.67
N ILE A 134 11.49 5.10 -10.64
CA ILE A 134 12.23 4.80 -9.40
C ILE A 134 12.71 6.05 -8.64
N ASN A 135 12.80 7.22 -9.29
CA ASN A 135 13.26 8.44 -8.65
C ASN A 135 12.25 8.97 -7.63
N VAL A 136 10.99 8.50 -7.68
CA VAL A 136 9.95 8.83 -6.69
C VAL A 136 10.34 8.42 -5.27
N LEU A 137 11.26 7.45 -5.12
CA LEU A 137 11.83 7.07 -3.81
C LEU A 137 12.41 8.26 -3.06
N VAL A 138 13.03 9.22 -3.76
CA VAL A 138 13.59 10.42 -3.14
C VAL A 138 12.48 11.35 -2.68
N THR A 139 11.40 11.47 -3.44
CA THR A 139 10.24 12.32 -3.14
C THR A 139 9.45 11.82 -1.94
N TRP A 140 9.31 10.50 -1.80
CA TRP A 140 8.55 9.88 -0.70
C TRP A 140 9.39 9.54 0.53
N MET A 141 10.70 9.76 0.46
CA MET A 141 11.58 9.58 1.59
C MET A 141 11.27 10.62 2.66
N THR A 142 11.34 10.17 3.91
CA THR A 142 11.20 11.04 5.07
C THR A 142 12.46 10.91 5.91
N ASP A 143 12.87 12.03 6.51
CA ASP A 143 13.94 12.06 7.50
C ASP A 143 13.64 11.15 8.71
#